data_AF-A0AAN6VWD5-F1
#
_entry.id   AF-A0AAN6VWD5-F1
#
_cell.length_a   1.000
_cell.length_b   1.000
_cell.length_c   1.000
_cell.angle_alpha   90.00
_cell.angle_beta   90.00
_cell.angle_gamma   90.00
#
_symmetry.space_group_name_H-M   'P 1'
#
loop_
_entity.id
_entity.type
_entity.pdbx_description
1 polymer ?
#
loop_
_entity_poly.entity_id
_entity_poly.type
_entity_poly.pdbx_seq_one_letter_code
_entity_poly.pdbx_strand_id
1 'polypeptide(L)'
;MKTSAIFSAFVALASFVVAAPAPGVSPVAIAARGLEPSPPPLSYQQVAPIVDAGEAAAAKREIEARQGVYVTINIYWSGGGGWIGPVNRGACADLVSSWKNVISSFGPDSPLVCWIYDGDWCTGDWYGPIYNPGIADLTTVGFNDRINSFICW
;
A
#
# COMPACT_ATOMS: atom_id res chain seq x y z
N MET A 1 -45.18 -21.51 46.83
CA MET A 1 -46.30 -22.07 46.06
C MET A 1 -46.01 -21.90 44.58
N LYS A 2 -45.97 -23.01 43.82
CA LYS A 2 -46.51 -23.23 42.45
C LYS A 2 -46.12 -22.24 41.33
N THR A 3 -45.71 -22.59 40.10
CA THR A 3 -45.41 -23.82 39.32
C THR A 3 -45.04 -23.32 37.90
N SER A 4 -44.12 -24.01 37.21
CA SER A 4 -44.12 -24.50 35.79
C SER A 4 -44.98 -23.78 34.72
N ALA A 5 -44.66 -23.74 33.41
CA ALA A 5 -43.65 -24.22 32.46
C ALA A 5 -43.86 -23.37 31.16
N ILE A 6 -43.08 -23.45 30.06
CA ILE A 6 -43.23 -24.42 28.96
C ILE A 6 -42.15 -24.12 27.90
N PHE A 7 -41.55 -25.20 27.40
CA PHE A 7 -40.60 -25.34 26.29
C PHE A 7 -41.19 -24.97 24.92
N SER A 8 -40.35 -24.51 23.98
CA SER A 8 -40.61 -24.73 22.55
C SER A 8 -39.31 -24.95 21.78
N ALA A 9 -39.21 -26.14 21.18
CA ALA A 9 -38.08 -26.67 20.43
C ALA A 9 -38.18 -26.27 18.95
N PHE A 10 -37.06 -25.87 18.34
CA PHE A 10 -36.96 -25.72 16.89
C PHE A 10 -36.51 -27.05 16.26
N VAL A 11 -37.31 -27.49 15.28
CA VAL A 11 -37.24 -28.76 14.56
C VAL A 11 -36.17 -28.72 13.48
N ALA A 12 -35.37 -29.79 13.41
CA ALA A 12 -34.37 -30.06 12.37
C ALA A 12 -35.01 -30.52 11.05
N LEU A 13 -34.45 -30.07 9.92
CA LEU A 13 -34.75 -30.59 8.58
C LEU A 13 -33.44 -31.09 7.95
N ALA A 14 -33.27 -32.41 7.94
CA ALA A 14 -32.20 -33.10 7.25
C ALA A 14 -32.71 -33.55 5.87
N SER A 15 -32.07 -33.08 4.80
CA SER A 15 -32.35 -33.52 3.43
C SER A 15 -31.59 -34.81 3.12
N PHE A 16 -32.32 -35.86 2.77
CA PHE A 16 -31.80 -37.11 2.23
C PHE A 16 -31.68 -36.99 0.70
N VAL A 17 -30.49 -37.28 0.16
CA VAL A 17 -30.32 -37.53 -1.28
C VAL A 17 -29.89 -38.98 -1.46
N VAL A 18 -30.72 -39.71 -2.21
CA VAL A 18 -30.66 -41.13 -2.53
C VAL A 18 -29.53 -41.41 -3.54
N ALA A 19 -28.74 -42.45 -3.26
CA ALA A 19 -27.73 -43.00 -4.17
C ALA A 19 -28.38 -43.98 -5.17
N ALA A 20 -28.01 -43.86 -6.45
CA ALA A 20 -28.39 -44.79 -7.53
C ALA A 20 -27.23 -45.73 -7.90
N PRO A 21 -27.45 -47.01 -8.27
CA PRO A 21 -26.38 -47.95 -8.60
C PRO A 21 -26.22 -48.32 -10.09
N ALA A 22 -24.94 -48.54 -10.47
CA ALA A 22 -24.34 -49.54 -11.40
C ALA A 22 -24.51 -49.40 -12.94
N PRO A 23 -23.73 -50.11 -13.82
CA PRO A 23 -22.42 -50.81 -13.72
C PRO A 23 -21.43 -50.52 -14.91
N GLY A 24 -20.18 -51.03 -14.85
CA GLY A 24 -19.50 -51.61 -16.04
C GLY A 24 -18.25 -50.93 -16.65
N VAL A 25 -17.07 -51.41 -16.21
CA VAL A 25 -15.75 -51.62 -16.88
C VAL A 25 -15.23 -50.67 -17.98
N SER A 26 -14.01 -50.14 -17.77
CA SER A 26 -12.94 -50.19 -18.77
C SER A 26 -11.55 -50.18 -18.10
N PRO A 27 -10.66 -51.16 -18.36
CA PRO A 27 -9.33 -51.21 -17.77
C PRO A 27 -8.27 -50.88 -18.81
N VAL A 28 -7.96 -49.60 -19.07
CA VAL A 28 -6.71 -49.23 -19.75
C VAL A 28 -6.29 -47.83 -19.34
N ALA A 29 -5.28 -47.73 -18.46
CA ALA A 29 -4.21 -46.72 -18.52
C ALA A 29 -3.25 -46.93 -17.33
N ILE A 30 -2.53 -48.05 -17.30
CA ILE A 30 -1.18 -48.05 -16.71
C ILE A 30 -0.22 -47.75 -17.85
N ALA A 31 0.13 -46.48 -18.02
CA ALA A 31 1.39 -46.04 -18.63
C ALA A 31 1.50 -44.52 -18.47
N ALA A 32 2.74 -44.07 -18.26
CA ALA A 32 3.19 -42.67 -18.22
C ALA A 32 2.95 -41.89 -16.91
N ARG A 33 3.46 -42.42 -15.79
CA ARG A 33 4.11 -41.56 -14.79
C ARG A 33 5.61 -41.67 -15.03
N GLY A 34 6.21 -40.70 -15.71
CA GLY A 34 7.66 -40.77 -15.98
C GLY A 34 8.26 -39.83 -17.01
N LEU A 35 7.54 -38.83 -17.52
CA LEU A 35 8.11 -37.78 -18.37
C LEU A 35 7.44 -36.44 -18.08
N GLU A 36 7.50 -35.97 -16.83
CA GLU A 36 7.42 -34.53 -16.62
C GLU A 36 8.81 -33.97 -16.97
N PRO A 37 8.94 -33.11 -18.00
CA PRO A 37 10.22 -32.48 -18.28
C PRO A 37 10.65 -31.69 -17.06
N SER A 38 11.86 -31.96 -16.56
CA SER A 38 12.49 -31.10 -15.56
C SER A 38 12.41 -29.66 -16.05
N PRO A 39 11.93 -28.70 -15.25
CA PRO A 39 11.97 -27.30 -15.64
C PRO A 39 13.42 -26.97 -16.02
N PRO A 40 13.64 -26.23 -17.12
CA PRO A 40 14.99 -25.80 -17.47
C PRO A 40 15.58 -25.03 -16.29
N PRO A 41 16.89 -25.15 -16.02
CA PRO A 41 17.52 -24.41 -14.95
C PRO A 41 17.23 -22.91 -15.15
N LEU A 42 16.75 -22.26 -14.10
CA LEU A 42 16.51 -20.82 -14.10
C LEU A 42 17.85 -20.10 -14.24
N SER A 43 18.28 -19.90 -15.47
CA SER A 43 19.26 -18.89 -15.82
C SER A 43 18.60 -17.54 -15.55
N TYR A 44 18.88 -16.96 -14.37
CA TYR A 44 18.57 -15.57 -14.10
C TYR A 44 19.48 -14.71 -14.99
N GLN A 45 19.07 -14.51 -16.24
CA GLN A 45 19.65 -13.45 -17.04
C GLN A 45 19.31 -12.17 -16.29
N GLN A 46 20.31 -11.43 -15.82
CA GLN A 46 20.13 -10.16 -15.14
C GLN A 46 19.55 -9.17 -16.16
N VAL A 47 18.21 -9.11 -16.25
CA VAL A 47 17.53 -8.17 -17.13
C VAL A 47 17.67 -6.80 -16.50
N ALA A 48 18.27 -5.85 -17.20
CA ALA A 48 18.32 -4.46 -16.77
C ALA A 48 16.89 -3.98 -16.47
N PRO A 49 16.67 -3.15 -15.43
CA PRO A 49 15.34 -2.62 -15.15
C PRO A 49 14.78 -1.93 -16.39
N ILE A 50 13.47 -2.11 -16.61
CA ILE A 50 12.69 -1.66 -17.80
C ILE A 50 12.63 -0.13 -17.97
N VAL A 51 13.34 0.61 -17.13
CA VAL A 51 13.51 2.06 -17.21
C VAL A 51 14.94 2.34 -17.62
N ASP A 52 15.12 3.13 -18.68
CA ASP A 52 16.44 3.59 -19.09
C ASP A 52 17.12 4.26 -17.87
N ALA A 53 18.25 3.71 -17.44
CA ALA A 53 18.93 4.21 -16.24
C ALA A 53 19.32 5.70 -16.39
N GLY A 54 19.49 6.17 -17.64
CA GLY A 54 19.70 7.57 -17.97
C GLY A 54 18.45 8.42 -17.77
N GLU A 55 17.28 7.93 -18.15
CA GLU A 55 15.99 8.57 -17.89
C GLU A 55 15.67 8.63 -16.39
N ALA A 56 15.87 7.53 -15.66
CA ALA A 56 15.71 7.51 -14.21
C ALA A 56 16.69 8.48 -13.50
N ALA A 57 17.93 8.55 -13.99
CA ALA A 57 18.92 9.50 -13.48
C ALA A 57 18.57 10.96 -13.86
N ALA A 58 18.01 11.20 -15.04
CA ALA A 58 17.56 12.52 -15.46
C ALA A 58 16.36 12.99 -14.63
N ALA A 59 15.37 12.13 -14.42
CA ALA A 59 14.23 12.39 -13.53
C ALA A 59 14.70 12.67 -12.10
N LYS A 60 15.65 11.89 -11.59
CA LYS A 60 16.28 12.15 -10.28
C LYS A 60 16.95 13.52 -10.22
N ARG A 61 17.74 13.89 -11.24
CA ARG A 61 18.41 15.21 -11.30
C ARG A 61 17.42 16.36 -11.39
N GLU A 62 16.33 16.17 -12.13
CA GLU A 62 15.27 17.18 -12.24
C GLU A 62 14.53 17.36 -10.91
N ILE A 63 14.22 16.26 -10.21
CA ILE A 63 13.62 16.28 -8.87
C ILE A 63 14.59 16.92 -7.86
N GLU A 64 15.89 16.61 -7.92
CA GLU A 64 16.93 17.22 -7.07
C GLU A 64 17.15 18.72 -7.33
N ALA A 65 16.84 19.21 -8.53
CA ALA A 65 16.88 20.63 -8.85
C ALA A 65 15.64 21.38 -8.31
N ARG A 66 14.54 20.67 -8.06
CA ARG A 66 13.34 21.20 -7.44
C ARG A 66 13.51 21.19 -5.91
N GLN A 67 12.87 22.15 -5.26
CA GLN A 67 12.85 22.23 -3.80
C GLN A 67 11.40 22.21 -3.35
N GLY A 68 10.86 21.01 -3.15
CA GLY A 68 9.49 20.81 -2.69
C GLY A 68 9.27 19.46 -2.04
N VAL A 69 8.00 19.11 -1.89
CA VAL A 69 7.57 17.82 -1.38
C VAL A 69 6.55 17.23 -2.34
N TYR A 70 6.69 15.96 -2.66
CA TYR A 70 5.69 15.19 -3.38
C TYR A 70 4.78 14.46 -2.39
N VAL A 71 3.48 14.54 -2.62
CA VAL A 71 2.47 13.94 -1.75
C VAL A 71 1.45 13.17 -2.56
N THR A 72 0.89 12.11 -1.98
CA THR A 72 -0.25 11.37 -2.56
C THR A 72 -1.30 11.04 -1.52
N ILE A 73 -2.56 10.96 -1.95
CA ILE A 73 -3.70 10.68 -1.05
C ILE A 73 -3.82 9.21 -0.67
N ASN A 74 -3.19 8.31 -1.43
CA ASN A 74 -3.07 6.90 -1.05
C ASN A 74 -1.61 6.59 -0.71
N ILE A 75 -1.42 5.48 0.00
CA ILE A 75 -0.11 4.89 0.28
C ILE A 75 0.57 4.41 -1.02
N TYR A 76 1.86 4.14 -0.92
CA TYR A 76 2.78 3.71 -1.97
C TYR A 76 2.79 4.62 -3.20
N TRP A 77 2.76 5.94 -2.98
CA TRP A 77 2.84 6.96 -4.03
C TRP A 77 1.72 6.85 -5.08
N SER A 78 0.54 6.40 -4.66
CA SER A 78 -0.58 6.10 -5.56
C SER A 78 -1.78 7.05 -5.36
N GLY A 79 -2.72 7.03 -6.31
CA GLY A 79 -3.90 7.89 -6.27
C GLY A 79 -3.63 9.33 -6.69
N GLY A 80 -4.48 10.26 -6.26
CA GLY A 80 -4.29 11.69 -6.48
C GLY A 80 -2.99 12.17 -5.83
N GLY A 81 -2.11 12.76 -6.63
CA GLY A 81 -0.78 13.20 -6.20
C GLY A 81 -0.44 14.60 -6.69
N GLY A 82 0.44 15.27 -5.97
CA GLY A 82 0.85 16.63 -6.28
C GLY A 82 2.23 16.95 -5.73
N TRP A 83 2.94 17.81 -6.45
CA TRP A 83 4.17 18.40 -5.95
C TRP A 83 3.84 19.76 -5.33
N ILE A 84 4.29 19.98 -4.10
CA ILE A 84 4.08 21.20 -3.32
C ILE A 84 5.43 21.90 -3.19
N GLY A 85 5.55 23.05 -3.86
CA GLY A 85 6.72 23.91 -3.75
C GLY A 85 6.62 25.16 -4.64
N PRO A 86 7.67 25.99 -4.66
CA PRO A 86 8.92 25.82 -3.92
C PRO A 86 8.71 25.96 -2.40
N VAL A 87 9.43 25.16 -1.60
CA VAL A 87 9.42 25.28 -0.13
C VAL A 87 10.44 26.29 0.33
N ASN A 88 10.06 27.14 1.28
CA ASN A 88 10.94 28.14 1.85
C ASN A 88 11.62 27.54 3.09
N ARG A 89 12.92 27.25 3.00
CA ARG A 89 13.67 26.51 4.02
C ARG A 89 13.59 27.20 5.39
N GLY A 90 13.29 26.45 6.43
CA GLY A 90 13.12 26.95 7.79
C GLY A 90 11.83 27.74 8.04
N ALA A 91 10.94 27.85 7.05
CA ALA A 91 9.62 28.44 7.22
C ALA A 91 8.55 27.34 7.18
N CYS A 92 7.53 27.46 8.03
CA CYS A 92 6.41 26.55 8.00
C CYS A 92 5.54 26.79 6.75
N ALA A 93 5.11 25.70 6.13
CA ALA A 93 4.16 25.69 5.03
C ALA A 93 2.86 25.02 5.47
N ASP A 94 1.78 25.79 5.46
CA ASP A 94 0.43 25.24 5.63
C ASP A 94 -0.06 24.60 4.34
N LEU A 95 -0.70 23.44 4.47
CA LEU A 95 -1.37 22.81 3.35
C LEU A 95 -2.66 23.56 3.02
N VAL A 96 -2.97 23.66 1.73
CA VAL A 96 -4.30 24.08 1.28
C VAL A 96 -5.34 23.00 1.61
N SER A 97 -6.62 23.38 1.67
CA SER A 97 -7.72 22.52 2.12
C SER A 97 -7.82 21.18 1.40
N SER A 98 -7.43 21.09 0.13
CA SER A 98 -7.45 19.84 -0.65
C SER A 98 -6.42 18.79 -0.21
N TRP A 99 -5.41 19.20 0.56
CA TRP A 99 -4.31 18.34 1.00
C TRP A 99 -4.31 18.09 2.52
N LYS A 100 -5.09 18.87 3.27
CA LYS A 100 -5.24 18.71 4.72
C LYS A 100 -5.90 17.38 5.07
N ASN A 101 -5.30 16.64 5.99
CA ASN A 101 -5.85 15.39 6.55
C ASN A 101 -6.23 14.31 5.52
N VAL A 102 -5.54 14.27 4.38
CA VAL A 102 -5.79 13.26 3.33
C VAL A 102 -4.51 12.67 2.73
N ILE A 103 -3.34 13.13 3.17
CA ILE A 103 -2.06 12.65 2.64
C ILE A 103 -1.71 11.32 3.30
N SER A 104 -1.40 10.32 2.47
CA SER A 104 -1.02 8.97 2.87
C SER A 104 0.40 8.57 2.42
N SER A 105 1.02 9.34 1.50
CA SER A 105 2.47 9.26 1.23
C SER A 105 3.09 10.67 1.18
N PHE A 106 4.29 10.84 1.74
CA PHE A 106 4.97 12.14 1.80
C PHE A 106 6.47 11.98 1.51
N GLY A 107 6.99 12.71 0.52
CA GLY A 107 8.36 12.59 0.03
C GLY A 107 9.03 13.93 -0.26
N PRO A 108 10.03 14.34 0.53
CA PRO A 108 10.78 15.56 0.22
C PRO A 108 11.77 15.34 -0.92
N ASP A 109 11.91 16.35 -1.77
CA ASP A 109 12.97 16.38 -2.78
C ASP A 109 14.34 16.43 -2.08
N SER A 110 15.34 15.72 -2.62
CA SER A 110 16.70 15.83 -2.10
C SER A 110 17.28 17.22 -2.43
N PRO A 111 17.97 17.91 -1.51
CA PRO A 111 18.50 17.43 -0.23
C PRO A 111 17.66 17.84 1.00
N LEU A 112 16.36 18.09 0.83
CA LEU A 112 15.52 18.58 1.93
C LEU A 112 15.35 17.54 3.03
N VAL A 113 15.28 18.05 4.26
CA VAL A 113 14.89 17.28 5.44
C VAL A 113 13.67 17.94 6.04
N CYS A 114 12.57 17.19 6.20
CA CYS A 114 11.29 17.76 6.60
C CYS A 114 10.70 17.14 7.87
N TRP A 115 9.85 17.92 8.52
CA TRP A 115 8.97 17.51 9.61
C TRP A 115 7.54 17.82 9.23
N ILE A 116 6.64 16.88 9.49
CA ILE A 116 5.19 16.99 9.23
C ILE A 116 4.46 17.19 10.54
N TYR A 117 3.37 17.96 10.51
CA TYR A 117 2.58 18.35 11.67
C TYR A 117 1.09 18.12 11.42
N ASP A 118 0.35 17.78 12.47
CA ASP A 118 -1.11 17.64 12.40
C ASP A 118 -1.88 18.93 12.72
N GLY A 119 -1.21 19.98 13.17
CA GLY A 119 -1.76 21.33 13.27
C GLY A 119 -1.35 22.20 12.08
N ASP A 120 -2.03 23.34 11.97
CA ASP A 120 -1.58 24.45 11.11
C ASP A 120 -0.38 25.16 11.76
N TRP A 121 0.39 25.90 10.96
CA TRP A 121 1.56 26.67 11.37
C TRP A 121 2.61 25.86 12.13
N CYS A 122 2.78 24.58 11.78
CA CYS A 122 3.75 23.66 12.38
C CYS A 122 3.55 23.52 13.89
N THR A 123 2.28 23.44 14.29
CA THR A 123 1.84 23.18 15.67
C THR A 123 1.27 21.77 15.80
N GLY A 124 0.99 21.33 17.04
CA GLY A 124 0.41 20.01 17.30
C GLY A 124 1.44 18.88 17.36
N ASP A 125 0.97 17.66 17.13
CA ASP A 125 1.83 16.48 17.03
C ASP A 125 2.65 16.55 15.75
N TRP A 126 3.82 15.91 15.76
CA TRP A 126 4.74 15.95 14.64
C TRP A 126 5.47 14.64 14.41
N TYR A 127 5.95 14.45 13.19
CA TYR A 127 6.82 13.34 12.81
C TYR A 127 7.97 13.83 11.93
N GLY A 128 9.18 13.33 12.20
CA GLY A 128 10.40 13.61 11.44
C GLY A 128 11.65 13.25 12.25
N PRO A 129 12.85 13.45 11.69
CA PRO A 129 13.14 13.96 10.34
C PRO A 129 12.75 12.98 9.23
N ILE A 130 12.26 13.51 8.11
CA ILE A 130 11.96 12.77 6.88
C ILE A 130 12.97 13.18 5.80
N TYR A 131 13.67 12.20 5.25
CA TYR A 131 14.62 12.36 4.15
C TYR A 131 14.05 11.77 2.87
N ASN A 132 14.56 12.19 1.72
CA ASN A 132 14.30 11.50 0.45
C ASN A 132 14.64 9.99 0.56
N PRO A 133 13.78 9.06 0.09
CA PRO A 133 12.59 9.27 -0.75
C PRO A 133 11.30 9.61 0.02
N GLY A 134 11.34 9.62 1.35
CA GLY A 134 10.20 9.88 2.21
C GLY A 134 9.53 8.62 2.74
N ILE A 135 8.26 8.76 3.10
CA ILE A 135 7.44 7.70 3.69
C ILE A 135 6.34 7.36 2.69
N ALA A 136 6.48 6.19 2.09
CA ALA A 136 5.50 5.67 1.13
C ALA A 136 4.20 5.24 1.83
N ASP A 137 4.22 4.88 3.11
CA ASP A 137 3.04 4.43 3.84
C ASP A 137 3.01 5.08 5.22
N LEU A 138 2.25 6.18 5.35
CA LEU A 138 2.15 6.94 6.59
C LEU A 138 1.39 6.18 7.70
N THR A 139 0.74 5.06 7.40
CA THR A 139 0.14 4.20 8.44
C THR A 139 1.22 3.57 9.32
N THR A 140 2.42 3.34 8.78
CA THR A 140 3.55 2.74 9.50
C THR A 140 4.10 3.62 10.63
N VAL A 141 3.81 4.91 10.58
CA VAL A 141 4.26 5.92 11.55
C VAL A 141 3.11 6.60 12.30
N GLY A 142 1.87 6.12 12.10
CA GLY A 142 0.68 6.68 12.75
C GLY A 142 0.33 8.11 12.31
N PHE A 143 0.72 8.51 11.10
CA PHE A 143 0.53 9.86 10.57
C PHE A 143 -0.32 9.92 9.28
N ASN A 144 -0.96 8.81 8.93
CA ASN A 144 -1.85 8.70 7.77
C ASN A 144 -3.03 9.67 7.91
N ASP A 145 -3.31 10.46 6.86
CA ASP A 145 -4.45 11.38 6.81
C ASP A 145 -4.48 12.41 7.96
N ARG A 146 -3.29 12.79 8.48
CA ARG A 146 -3.17 13.75 9.59
C ARG A 146 -2.46 15.04 9.25
N ILE A 147 -1.69 15.07 8.17
CA ILE A 147 -0.81 16.21 7.88
C ILE A 147 -1.64 17.45 7.54
N ASN A 148 -1.34 18.56 8.23
CA ASN A 148 -1.92 19.88 7.97
C ASN A 148 -0.86 20.94 7.64
N SER A 149 0.37 20.78 8.13
CA SER A 149 1.50 21.64 7.77
C SER A 149 2.82 20.88 7.81
N PHE A 150 3.87 21.48 7.23
CA PHE A 150 5.21 20.91 7.26
C PHE A 150 6.29 22.00 7.20
N ILE A 151 7.51 21.66 7.62
CA ILE A 151 8.69 22.51 7.52
C ILE A 151 9.85 21.70 6.98
N CYS A 152 10.69 22.31 6.14
CA CYS A 152 11.84 21.66 5.50
C CYS A 152 13.11 22.51 5.62
N TRP A 153 14.28 21.87 5.60
CA TRP A 153 15.61 22.50 5.70
C TRP A 153 16.58 22.13 4.59
#